data_AF-A0A521P8V2-F1
#
_entry.id   AF-A0A521P8V2-F1
#
_cell.length_a   1.000
_cell.length_b   1.000
_cell.length_c   1.000
_cell.angle_alpha   90.00
_cell.angle_beta   90.00
_cell.angle_gamma   90.00
#
_symmetry.space_group_name_H-M   'P 1'
#
loop_
_entity.id
_entity.type
_entity.pdbx_description
1 polymer ?
#
loop_
_entity_poly.entity_id
_entity_poly.type
_entity_poly.pdbx_seq_one_letter_code
_entity_poly.pdbx_strand_id
1 'polypeptide(L)'
;MTVITHPRRRSNLAAMIDSAGGVSVGVALARARANTEALRARAMAVIDEQIGLLESLPPPTGPDDASMRLDQAYRASTALIDAAAPFELAELCRSAAGLCDWIGAVDPGAPFDWRIVTVHARSLRLLQTLPPEATAERDRIVQSLSEVIDRKLAQAG
;
A
#
# COMPACT_ATOMS: atom_id res chain seq x y z
N MET A 1 23.94 70.57 8.09
CA MET A 1 23.91 69.09 8.07
C MET A 1 22.46 68.67 7.84
N THR A 2 22.08 68.40 6.60
CA THR A 2 20.67 68.14 6.22
C THR A 2 20.43 66.63 6.25
N VAL A 3 19.74 66.16 7.30
CA VAL A 3 19.35 64.75 7.43
C VAL A 3 18.05 64.56 6.64
N ILE A 4 18.17 63.95 5.46
CA ILE A 4 17.01 63.53 4.66
C ILE A 4 16.47 62.24 5.28
N THR A 5 15.41 62.34 6.07
CA THR A 5 14.61 61.20 6.52
C THR A 5 13.53 60.93 5.49
N HIS A 6 13.81 60.04 4.53
CA HIS A 6 12.79 59.57 3.60
C HIS A 6 12.08 58.36 4.24
N PRO A 7 10.81 58.47 4.68
CA PRO A 7 10.08 57.33 5.22
C PRO A 7 9.84 56.34 4.07
N ARG A 8 10.59 55.23 4.06
CA ARG A 8 10.37 54.16 3.08
C ARG A 8 8.99 53.56 3.32
N ARG A 9 8.10 53.68 2.33
CA ARG A 9 6.78 53.03 2.33
C ARG A 9 7.02 51.52 2.52
N ARG A 10 6.45 50.94 3.57
CA ARG A 10 6.58 49.50 3.86
C ARG A 10 6.07 48.72 2.63
N SER A 11 6.91 47.85 2.08
CA SER A 11 6.57 47.06 0.88
C SER A 11 5.33 46.21 1.14
N ASN A 12 4.43 46.08 0.17
CA ASN A 12 3.27 45.19 0.25
C ASN A 12 3.67 43.75 0.59
N LEU A 13 4.86 43.31 0.14
CA LEU A 13 5.45 42.02 0.48
C LEU A 13 5.75 41.88 1.98
N ALA A 14 6.23 42.95 2.63
CA ALA A 14 6.48 42.96 4.06
C ALA A 14 5.18 42.96 4.89
N ALA A 15 4.08 43.49 4.35
CA ALA A 15 2.76 43.38 4.97
C ALA A 15 2.12 41.99 4.77
N MET A 16 2.43 41.31 3.66
CA MET A 16 1.94 39.96 3.39
C MET A 16 2.61 38.88 4.25
N ILE A 17 3.91 39.04 4.58
CA ILE A 17 4.64 38.13 5.49
C ILE A 17 3.99 38.10 6.88
N ASP A 18 3.50 39.24 7.36
CA ASP A 18 2.83 39.38 8.66
C ASP A 18 1.31 39.09 8.59
N SER A 19 0.78 38.71 7.42
CA SER A 19 -0.66 38.45 7.27
C SER A 19 -1.02 37.02 7.72
N ALA A 20 -2.08 36.89 8.52
CA ALA A 20 -2.63 35.61 8.95
C ALA A 20 -3.30 34.88 7.78
N GLY A 21 -2.48 34.33 6.86
CA GLY A 21 -2.91 33.56 5.69
C GLY A 21 -2.70 32.04 5.84
N GLY A 22 -2.13 31.61 6.97
CA GLY A 22 -1.90 30.20 7.27
C GLY A 22 -3.17 29.48 7.73
N VAL A 23 -3.40 28.28 7.22
CA VAL A 23 -4.39 27.35 7.78
C VAL A 23 -3.78 26.73 9.04
N SER A 24 -4.54 26.65 10.13
CA SER A 24 -4.04 25.99 11.34
C SER A 24 -3.73 24.52 11.05
N VAL A 25 -2.73 23.94 11.73
CA VAL A 25 -2.37 22.53 11.57
C VAL A 25 -3.59 21.61 11.73
N GLY A 26 -4.48 21.90 12.68
CA GLY A 26 -5.71 21.15 12.88
C GLY A 26 -6.65 21.18 11.68
N VAL A 27 -6.85 22.36 11.07
CA VAL A 27 -7.69 22.49 9.87
C VAL A 27 -7.03 21.82 8.66
N ALA A 28 -5.71 21.92 8.52
CA ALA A 28 -4.97 21.24 7.46
C ALA A 28 -5.09 19.71 7.58
N LEU A 29 -4.92 19.15 8.79
CA LEU A 29 -5.08 17.73 9.06
C LEU A 29 -6.52 17.25 8.85
N ALA A 30 -7.52 18.02 9.31
CA ALA A 30 -8.92 17.69 9.09
C ALA A 30 -9.27 17.64 7.60
N ARG A 31 -8.79 18.61 6.83
CA ARG A 31 -8.97 18.65 5.37
C ARG A 31 -8.26 17.49 4.68
N ALA A 32 -7.04 17.16 5.09
CA ALA A 32 -6.31 16.02 4.55
C ALA A 32 -7.06 14.71 4.77
N ARG A 33 -7.55 14.47 6.00
CA ARG A 33 -8.37 13.28 6.32
C ARG A 33 -9.64 13.21 5.50
N ALA A 34 -10.36 14.32 5.35
CA ALA A 34 -11.57 14.36 4.53
C ALA A 34 -11.28 14.06 3.04
N ASN A 35 -10.18 14.59 2.51
CA ASN A 35 -9.76 14.32 1.14
C ASN A 35 -9.38 12.84 0.93
N THR A 36 -8.67 12.23 1.88
CA THR A 36 -8.34 10.80 1.84
C THR A 36 -9.59 9.94 1.93
N GLU A 37 -10.49 10.26 2.87
CA GLU A 37 -11.75 9.54 3.06
C GLU A 37 -12.62 9.56 1.81
N ALA A 38 -12.65 10.67 1.07
CA ALA A 38 -13.36 10.77 -0.21
C ALA A 38 -12.85 9.78 -1.27
N LEU A 39 -11.63 9.25 -1.13
CA LEU A 39 -11.05 8.25 -2.02
C LEU A 39 -11.30 6.81 -1.58
N ARG A 40 -11.91 6.57 -0.41
CA ARG A 40 -12.07 5.21 0.16
C ARG A 40 -12.76 4.25 -0.81
N ALA A 41 -13.88 4.65 -1.40
CA ALA A 41 -14.61 3.79 -2.34
C ALA A 41 -13.76 3.38 -3.55
N ARG A 42 -13.00 4.33 -4.11
CA ARG A 42 -12.08 4.07 -5.22
C ARG A 42 -10.94 3.13 -4.79
N ALA A 43 -10.39 3.34 -3.60
CA ALA A 43 -9.35 2.47 -3.08
C ALA A 43 -9.85 1.03 -2.90
N MET A 44 -11.06 0.85 -2.35
CA MET A 44 -11.63 -0.50 -2.18
C MET A 44 -11.83 -1.20 -3.52
N ALA A 45 -12.26 -0.48 -4.56
CA ALA A 45 -12.37 -1.03 -5.90
C ALA A 45 -11.01 -1.45 -6.49
N VAL A 46 -9.94 -0.67 -6.24
CA VAL A 46 -8.58 -1.05 -6.66
C VAL A 46 -8.13 -2.31 -5.92
N ILE A 47 -8.35 -2.41 -4.61
CA ILE A 47 -7.98 -3.62 -3.84
C ILE A 47 -8.72 -4.84 -4.41
N ASP A 48 -10.03 -4.74 -4.67
CA ASP A 48 -10.83 -5.81 -5.27
C ASP A 48 -10.28 -6.28 -6.63
N GLU A 49 -9.97 -5.32 -7.50
CA GLU A 49 -9.38 -5.57 -8.81
C GLU A 49 -8.01 -6.27 -8.70
N GLN A 50 -7.12 -5.79 -7.83
CA GLN A 50 -5.79 -6.39 -7.67
C GLN A 50 -5.85 -7.80 -7.09
N ILE A 51 -6.77 -8.08 -6.17
CA ILE A 51 -7.00 -9.45 -5.71
C ILE A 51 -7.51 -10.31 -6.86
N GLY A 52 -8.46 -9.83 -7.66
CA GLY A 52 -8.95 -10.56 -8.83
C GLY A 52 -7.85 -10.88 -9.85
N LEU A 53 -6.92 -9.95 -10.07
CA LEU A 53 -5.73 -10.19 -10.88
C LEU A 53 -4.87 -11.32 -10.29
N LEU A 54 -4.56 -11.27 -8.99
CA LEU A 54 -3.80 -12.33 -8.32
C LEU A 54 -4.51 -13.69 -8.36
N GLU A 55 -5.83 -13.72 -8.24
CA GLU A 55 -6.65 -14.95 -8.30
C GLU A 55 -6.68 -15.56 -9.70
N SER A 56 -6.55 -14.73 -10.74
CA SER A 56 -6.62 -15.14 -12.15
C SER A 56 -5.26 -15.48 -12.77
N LEU A 57 -4.15 -15.19 -12.09
CA LEU A 57 -2.80 -15.50 -12.58
C LEU A 57 -2.61 -17.04 -12.69
N PRO A 58 -2.47 -17.59 -13.91
CA PRO A 58 -2.21 -19.02 -14.06
C PRO A 58 -0.74 -19.32 -13.75
N PRO A 59 -0.40 -20.57 -13.38
CA PRO A 59 0.99 -21.00 -13.32
C PRO A 59 1.66 -20.87 -14.71
N PRO A 60 2.97 -20.61 -14.76
CA PRO A 60 3.69 -20.44 -16.01
C PRO A 60 3.88 -21.72 -16.78
N THR A 61 3.82 -21.60 -18.10
CA THR A 61 4.05 -22.70 -19.05
C THR A 61 5.51 -22.80 -19.49
N GLY A 62 6.35 -21.82 -19.16
CA GLY A 62 7.78 -21.80 -19.47
C GLY A 62 8.56 -20.74 -18.68
N PRO A 63 9.89 -20.73 -18.79
CA PRO A 63 10.77 -19.88 -18.00
C PRO A 63 10.62 -18.37 -18.31
N ASP A 64 10.54 -17.98 -19.58
CA ASP A 64 10.34 -16.56 -19.96
C ASP A 64 9.01 -16.01 -19.44
N ASP A 65 8.01 -16.87 -19.41
CA ASP A 65 6.65 -16.60 -18.98
C ASP A 65 6.52 -16.59 -17.44
N ALA A 66 7.46 -17.23 -16.73
CA ALA A 66 7.53 -17.21 -15.27
C ALA A 66 7.95 -15.83 -14.74
N SER A 67 9.01 -15.24 -15.31
CA SER A 67 9.51 -13.92 -14.91
C SER A 67 8.45 -12.83 -15.11
N MET A 68 7.76 -12.84 -16.25
CA MET A 68 6.68 -11.89 -16.53
C MET A 68 5.54 -12.02 -15.51
N ARG A 69 5.13 -13.25 -15.16
CA ARG A 69 4.05 -13.44 -14.17
C ARG A 69 4.47 -13.07 -12.76
N LEU A 70 5.74 -13.27 -12.38
CA LEU A 70 6.23 -12.85 -11.08
C LEU A 70 6.21 -11.32 -10.96
N ASP A 71 6.60 -10.60 -12.02
CA ASP A 71 6.47 -9.14 -12.09
C ASP A 71 4.99 -8.71 -11.99
N GLN A 72 4.07 -9.40 -12.66
CA GLN A 72 2.62 -9.13 -12.53
C GLN A 72 2.11 -9.34 -11.10
N ALA A 73 2.48 -10.45 -10.45
CA ALA A 73 2.09 -10.73 -9.07
C ALA A 73 2.65 -9.70 -8.08
N TYR A 74 3.91 -9.30 -8.28
CA TYR A 74 4.58 -8.29 -7.45
C TYR A 74 3.91 -6.91 -7.60
N ARG A 75 3.62 -6.49 -8.84
CA ARG A 75 2.93 -5.23 -9.12
C ARG A 75 1.52 -5.19 -8.54
N ALA A 76 0.75 -6.26 -8.71
CA ALA A 76 -0.59 -6.35 -8.14
C ALA A 76 -0.56 -6.27 -6.61
N SER A 77 0.41 -6.94 -5.97
CA SER A 77 0.60 -6.88 -4.51
C SER A 77 1.00 -5.48 -4.03
N THR A 78 1.88 -4.80 -4.76
CA THR A 78 2.29 -3.43 -4.45
C THR A 78 1.14 -2.44 -4.61
N ALA A 79 0.39 -2.52 -5.71
CA ALA A 79 -0.79 -1.68 -5.95
C ALA A 79 -1.88 -1.90 -4.89
N LEU A 80 -2.01 -3.14 -4.39
CA LEU A 80 -2.89 -3.44 -3.26
C LEU A 80 -2.44 -2.72 -1.99
N ILE A 81 -1.14 -2.76 -1.67
CA ILE A 81 -0.57 -2.05 -0.50
C ILE A 81 -0.82 -0.54 -0.61
N ASP A 82 -0.55 0.05 -1.77
CA ASP A 82 -0.75 1.48 -2.02
C ASP A 82 -2.21 1.92 -1.83
N ALA A 83 -3.16 1.06 -2.24
CA ALA A 83 -4.58 1.31 -2.05
C ALA A 83 -5.05 1.09 -0.60
N ALA A 84 -4.46 0.13 0.13
CA ALA A 84 -4.86 -0.26 1.47
C ALA A 84 -4.27 0.64 2.58
N ALA A 85 -3.00 1.05 2.43
CA ALA A 85 -2.24 1.74 3.46
C ALA A 85 -2.88 3.05 3.99
N PRO A 86 -3.52 3.91 3.16
CA PRO A 86 -4.15 5.13 3.65
C PRO A 86 -5.39 4.93 4.54
N PHE A 87 -5.93 3.70 4.61
CA PHE A 87 -7.22 3.41 5.25
C PHE A 87 -7.12 2.43 6.43
N GLU A 88 -5.92 2.29 7.02
CA GLU A 88 -5.66 1.46 8.22
C GLU A 88 -5.94 -0.05 8.02
N LEU A 89 -5.88 -0.53 6.78
CA LEU A 89 -6.07 -1.95 6.43
C LEU A 89 -4.78 -2.76 6.58
N ALA A 90 -4.21 -2.75 7.79
CA ALA A 90 -2.87 -3.28 8.05
C ALA A 90 -2.73 -4.79 7.78
N GLU A 91 -3.80 -5.57 7.95
CA GLU A 91 -3.81 -7.01 7.67
C GLU A 91 -3.63 -7.31 6.18
N LEU A 92 -4.28 -6.52 5.32
CA LEU A 92 -4.12 -6.63 3.87
C LEU A 92 -2.70 -6.24 3.45
N CYS A 93 -2.18 -5.13 4.00
CA CYS A 93 -0.82 -4.70 3.73
C CYS A 93 0.22 -5.75 4.14
N ARG A 94 0.11 -6.32 5.35
CA ARG A 94 1.01 -7.38 5.83
C ARG A 94 0.95 -8.62 4.94
N SER A 95 -0.24 -9.04 4.56
CA SER A 95 -0.45 -10.23 3.73
C SER A 95 0.10 -10.06 2.31
N ALA A 96 -0.03 -8.86 1.73
CA ALA A 96 0.55 -8.55 0.42
C ALA A 96 2.07 -8.34 0.48
N ALA A 97 2.57 -7.69 1.53
CA ALA A 97 4.00 -7.51 1.74
C ALA A 97 4.73 -8.85 1.85
N GLY A 98 4.20 -9.82 2.60
CA GLY A 98 4.79 -11.16 2.68
C GLY A 98 4.89 -11.86 1.32
N LEU A 99 3.93 -11.63 0.41
CA LEU A 99 4.03 -12.15 -0.96
C LEU A 99 5.12 -11.44 -1.76
N CYS A 100 5.26 -10.12 -1.62
CA CYS A 100 6.37 -9.37 -2.22
C CYS A 100 7.73 -9.86 -1.72
N ASP A 101 7.88 -10.09 -0.42
CA ASP A 101 9.10 -10.58 0.20
C ASP A 101 9.48 -11.96 -0.36
N TRP A 102 8.51 -12.87 -0.49
CA TRP A 102 8.74 -14.17 -1.10
C TRP A 102 9.14 -14.06 -2.57
N ILE A 103 8.42 -13.26 -3.37
CA ILE A 103 8.77 -13.07 -4.79
C ILE A 103 10.19 -12.48 -4.91
N GLY A 104 10.56 -11.53 -4.06
CA GLY A 104 11.88 -10.89 -4.06
C GLY A 104 13.01 -11.77 -3.55
N ALA A 105 12.72 -12.81 -2.76
CA ALA A 105 13.72 -13.70 -2.19
C ALA A 105 14.09 -14.89 -3.09
N VAL A 106 13.26 -15.23 -4.08
CA VAL A 106 13.53 -16.36 -4.99
C VAL A 106 14.53 -15.96 -6.07
N ASP A 107 15.58 -16.76 -6.23
CA ASP A 107 16.54 -16.59 -7.32
C ASP A 107 15.86 -16.70 -8.70
N PRO A 108 16.20 -15.86 -9.69
CA PRO A 108 15.57 -15.87 -11.01
C PRO A 108 15.64 -17.21 -11.77
N GLY A 109 16.59 -18.08 -11.43
CA GLY A 109 16.75 -19.41 -12.02
C GLY A 109 16.15 -20.55 -11.20
N ALA A 110 15.62 -20.27 -10.00
CA ALA A 110 15.09 -21.28 -9.10
C ALA A 110 13.58 -21.54 -9.38
N PRO A 111 13.09 -22.75 -9.11
CA PRO A 111 11.66 -23.04 -9.25
C PRO A 111 10.84 -22.27 -8.22
N PHE A 112 9.87 -21.51 -8.68
CA PHE A 112 8.93 -20.77 -7.83
C PHE A 112 7.66 -21.58 -7.54
N ASP A 113 7.24 -21.66 -6.27
CA ASP A 113 6.01 -22.35 -5.88
C ASP A 113 4.77 -21.47 -6.07
N TRP A 114 4.16 -21.58 -7.25
CA TRP A 114 2.98 -20.80 -7.65
C TRP A 114 1.74 -21.02 -6.77
N ARG A 115 1.68 -22.11 -6.00
CA ARG A 115 0.59 -22.35 -5.06
C ARG A 115 0.51 -21.26 -3.99
N ILE A 116 1.66 -20.66 -3.64
CA ILE A 116 1.74 -19.58 -2.65
C ILE A 116 0.98 -18.33 -3.13
N VAL A 117 1.12 -17.96 -4.40
CA VAL A 117 0.38 -16.82 -4.98
C VAL A 117 -1.13 -17.07 -4.86
N THR A 118 -1.59 -18.27 -5.22
CA THR A 118 -3.02 -18.62 -5.10
C THR A 118 -3.52 -18.60 -3.66
N VAL A 119 -2.73 -19.08 -2.71
CA VAL A 119 -3.08 -19.07 -1.27
C VAL A 119 -3.18 -17.63 -0.75
N HIS A 120 -2.22 -16.76 -1.08
CA HIS A 120 -2.27 -15.35 -0.70
C HIS A 120 -3.47 -14.65 -1.33
N ALA A 121 -3.72 -14.84 -2.63
CA ALA A 121 -4.85 -14.24 -3.33
C ALA A 121 -6.20 -14.59 -2.66
N ARG A 122 -6.44 -15.87 -2.39
CA ARG A 122 -7.66 -16.34 -1.71
C ARG A 122 -7.76 -15.87 -0.27
N SER A 123 -6.63 -15.77 0.43
CA SER A 123 -6.60 -15.29 1.81
C SER A 123 -6.88 -13.78 1.88
N LEU A 124 -6.33 -12.99 0.96
CA LEU A 124 -6.66 -11.57 0.80
C LEU A 124 -8.15 -11.38 0.51
N ARG A 125 -8.74 -12.22 -0.35
CA ARG A 125 -10.18 -12.23 -0.62
C ARG A 125 -10.98 -12.52 0.65
N LEU A 126 -10.57 -13.52 1.43
CA LEU A 126 -11.22 -13.86 2.70
C LEU A 126 -11.11 -12.71 3.72
N LEU A 127 -9.96 -12.06 3.81
CA LEU A 127 -9.76 -10.90 4.71
C LEU A 127 -10.73 -9.75 4.39
N GLN A 128 -11.08 -9.54 3.11
CA GLN A 128 -12.08 -8.54 2.70
C GLN A 128 -13.52 -8.92 3.08
N THR A 129 -13.86 -10.21 3.09
CA THR A 129 -15.24 -10.66 3.34
C THR A 129 -15.56 -10.86 4.82
N LEU A 130 -14.53 -10.92 5.68
CA LEU A 130 -14.71 -11.10 7.11
C LEU A 130 -15.38 -9.87 7.75
N PRO A 131 -16.42 -10.08 8.57
CA PRO A 131 -17.09 -9.00 9.28
C PRO A 131 -16.12 -8.33 10.27
N PRO A 132 -16.28 -7.04 10.61
CA PRO A 132 -15.32 -6.28 11.42
C PRO A 132 -15.03 -6.92 12.80
N GLU A 133 -15.98 -7.66 13.37
CA GLU A 133 -15.89 -8.34 14.66
C GLU A 133 -15.00 -9.59 14.65
N ALA A 134 -14.72 -10.16 13.47
CA ALA A 134 -13.93 -11.39 13.31
C ALA A 134 -12.41 -11.14 13.41
N THR A 135 -11.98 -10.41 14.44
CA THR A 135 -10.57 -10.04 14.65
C THR A 135 -9.69 -11.27 14.86
N ALA A 136 -10.16 -12.24 15.65
CA ALA A 136 -9.40 -13.45 15.94
C ALA A 136 -9.17 -14.31 14.67
N GLU A 137 -10.17 -14.41 13.80
CA GLU A 137 -10.07 -15.08 12.51
C GLU A 137 -9.10 -14.35 11.58
N ARG A 138 -9.19 -13.00 11.53
CA ARG A 138 -8.26 -12.15 10.78
C ARG A 138 -6.81 -12.39 11.20
N ASP A 139 -6.54 -12.35 12.50
CA ASP A 139 -5.20 -12.56 13.06
C ASP A 139 -4.67 -13.96 12.74
N ARG A 140 -5.51 -15.00 12.85
CA ARG A 140 -5.12 -16.37 12.48
C ARG A 140 -4.76 -16.51 11.01
N ILE A 141 -5.50 -15.85 10.11
CA ILE A 141 -5.20 -15.87 8.67
C ILE A 141 -3.85 -15.21 8.41
N VAL A 142 -3.64 -13.99 8.93
CA VAL A 142 -2.39 -13.25 8.75
C VAL A 142 -1.22 -14.05 9.32
N GLN A 143 -1.36 -14.60 10.53
CA GLN A 143 -0.33 -15.43 11.16
C GLN A 143 0.00 -16.67 10.31
N SER A 144 -1.02 -17.36 9.79
CA SER A 144 -0.82 -18.55 8.95
C SER A 144 -0.10 -18.20 7.65
N LEU A 145 -0.40 -17.04 7.04
CA LEU A 145 0.31 -16.55 5.86
C LEU A 145 1.77 -16.23 6.18
N SER A 146 2.03 -15.54 7.29
CA SER A 146 3.40 -15.24 7.73
C SER A 146 4.21 -16.52 7.95
N GLU A 147 3.65 -17.53 8.61
CA GLU A 147 4.33 -18.82 8.82
C GLU A 147 4.65 -19.55 7.51
N VAL A 148 3.78 -19.44 6.50
CA VAL A 148 4.03 -20.00 5.17
C VAL A 148 5.20 -19.28 4.50
N ILE A 149 5.24 -17.95 4.57
CA ILE A 149 6.32 -17.15 3.98
C ILE A 149 7.65 -17.41 4.70
N ASP A 150 7.66 -17.38 6.04
CA ASP A 150 8.86 -17.67 6.83
C ASP A 150 9.45 -19.04 6.49
N ARG A 151 8.58 -20.04 6.33
CA ARG A 151 8.99 -21.39 5.94
C ARG A 151 9.58 -21.42 4.52
N LYS A 152 9.02 -20.64 3.59
CA LYS A 152 9.52 -20.56 2.20
C LYS A 152 10.84 -19.82 2.12
N LEU A 153 10.99 -18.72 2.85
CA LEU A 153 12.24 -17.97 2.96
C LEU A 153 13.36 -18.84 3.55
N ALA A 154 13.05 -19.64 4.59
CA ALA A 154 14.01 -20.58 5.18
C ALA A 154 14.40 -21.74 4.24
N GLN A 155 13.63 -21.99 3.17
CA GLN A 155 13.94 -23.02 2.16
C GLN A 155 14.71 -22.47 0.95
N ALA A 156 14.70 -21.14 0.76
CA ALA A 156 15.36 -20.48 -0.35
C ALA A 156 16.82 -20.10 -0.06
N GLY A 157 17.23 -20.05 1.22
CA GLY A 157 18.62 -19.90 1.66
C GLY A 157 19.31 -21.24 1.87
#